data_AF-A0A8H6HJ75-F1
#
_entry.id   AF-A0A8H6HJ75-F1
#
_cell.length_a   1.000
_cell.length_b   1.000
_cell.length_c   1.000
_cell.angle_alpha   90.00
_cell.angle_beta   90.00
_cell.angle_gamma   90.00
#
_symmetry.space_group_name_H-M   'P 1'
#
loop_
_entity.id
_entity.type
_entity.pdbx_description
1 polymer ?
#
loop_
_entity_poly.entity_id
_entity_poly.type
_entity_poly.pdbx_seq_one_letter_code
_entity_poly.pdbx_strand_id
1 'polypeptide(L)'
;MPLQGSSQIHQCPPEIWTEIFNTACLDDGFTARSLVQVSRHMRAISVGHLYRSIKIGTSEQLVKLETQLSNRAPGSVVTGLEALKTRFLCIILPLDVFEEAYPSDEPGVWAPEESVAIDPNYHPLDSGSSEDSCSLGSDSESDTSESSLYEGDTVGSEDQELLSELADIAAEEAANGPATAIKISSLSDFEFSHCEVNRQQHRVYGAMRRILEACASTLEVFALHYDPGRILLPYDFMIPPLPCLRQLSISMTHGSMRGCLDREPWVDYSLTPTRYPSLRDLRLLGRHLNSAWWESIIQSIPDSKDVKITSLLWIYRHLGYCRKQKGEHRWEFLDSEIFDQLRDLTATWWLEDVKGNCEPCREYLDGKHGAGYIYETDDDL
;
A
#
# COMPACT_ATOMS: atom_id res chain seq x y z
N MET A 1 -7.22 54.14 -16.29
CA MET A 1 -6.47 53.95 -15.03
C MET A 1 -6.40 52.47 -14.76
N PRO A 2 -5.21 51.84 -14.76
CA PRO A 2 -5.08 50.43 -14.41
C PRO A 2 -5.31 50.29 -12.90
N LEU A 3 -6.26 49.47 -12.50
CA LEU A 3 -6.45 49.08 -11.12
C LEU A 3 -5.21 48.26 -10.71
N GLN A 4 -4.29 48.90 -9.98
CA GLN A 4 -3.25 48.20 -9.21
C GLN A 4 -3.94 47.42 -8.09
N GLY A 5 -4.56 46.30 -8.46
CA GLY A 5 -4.92 45.25 -7.51
C GLY A 5 -3.62 44.61 -7.04
N SER A 6 -3.00 45.20 -6.02
CA SER A 6 -1.93 44.51 -5.29
C SER A 6 -2.50 43.20 -4.78
N SER A 7 -1.93 42.09 -5.25
CA SER A 7 -2.41 40.75 -4.93
C SER A 7 -2.33 40.54 -3.42
N GLN A 8 -3.49 40.52 -2.76
CA GLN A 8 -3.64 40.40 -1.29
C GLN A 8 -3.00 39.11 -0.73
N ILE A 9 -2.66 38.15 -1.59
CA ILE A 9 -2.04 36.87 -1.25
C ILE A 9 -0.74 37.04 -0.46
N HIS A 10 0.05 38.09 -0.75
CA HIS A 10 1.33 38.34 -0.06
C HIS A 10 1.20 38.90 1.36
N GLN A 11 -0.01 39.27 1.79
CA GLN A 11 -0.24 39.85 3.12
C GLN A 11 -0.53 38.79 4.20
N CYS A 12 -0.78 37.54 3.79
CA CYS A 12 -1.09 36.47 4.73
C CYS A 12 0.23 35.80 5.20
N PRO A 13 0.48 35.68 6.52
CA PRO A 13 1.66 35.01 7.04
C PRO A 13 1.77 33.55 6.57
N PRO A 14 2.99 33.03 6.35
CA PRO A 14 3.21 31.67 5.85
C PRO A 14 2.65 30.58 6.79
N GLU A 15 2.57 30.85 8.10
CA GLU A 15 2.00 29.93 9.08
C GLU A 15 0.51 29.69 8.83
N ILE A 16 -0.22 30.74 8.43
CA ILE A 16 -1.65 30.64 8.11
C ILE A 16 -1.85 29.83 6.82
N TRP A 17 -1.02 30.04 5.80
CA TRP A 17 -1.06 29.21 4.59
C TRP A 17 -0.73 27.75 4.88
N THR A 18 0.25 27.50 5.74
CA THR A 18 0.61 26.14 6.16
C THR A 18 -0.58 25.45 6.81
N GLU A 19 -1.31 26.14 7.68
CA GLU A 19 -2.49 25.59 8.36
C GLU A 19 -3.68 25.37 7.41
N ILE A 20 -3.89 26.31 6.48
CA ILE A 20 -4.86 26.13 5.39
C ILE A 20 -4.51 24.88 4.58
N PHE A 21 -3.25 24.68 4.20
CA PHE A 21 -2.82 23.51 3.44
C PHE A 21 -2.86 22.22 4.27
N ASN A 22 -2.58 22.29 5.57
CA ASN A 22 -2.72 21.16 6.49
C ASN A 22 -4.14 20.60 6.48
N THR A 23 -5.13 21.46 6.26
CA THR A 23 -6.56 21.11 6.25
C THR A 23 -7.08 20.83 4.84
N ALA A 24 -6.68 21.64 3.85
CA ALA A 24 -7.18 21.55 2.49
C ALA A 24 -6.55 20.40 1.68
N CYS A 25 -5.30 20.04 1.97
CA CYS A 25 -4.57 18.96 1.28
C CYS A 25 -4.78 17.58 1.93
N LEU A 26 -5.94 17.39 2.57
CA LEU A 26 -6.41 16.13 3.18
C LEU A 26 -7.26 15.30 2.20
N ASP A 27 -7.22 15.63 0.92
CA ASP A 27 -7.89 14.89 -0.14
C ASP A 27 -6.95 13.82 -0.73
N ASP A 28 -7.26 13.32 -1.93
CA ASP A 28 -6.46 12.31 -2.63
C ASP A 28 -5.17 12.90 -3.27
N GLY A 29 -4.64 13.99 -2.71
CA GLY A 29 -3.47 14.75 -3.20
C GLY A 29 -3.79 15.75 -4.33
N PHE A 30 -5.06 15.86 -4.72
CA PHE A 30 -5.51 16.71 -5.83
C PHE A 30 -5.33 18.20 -5.51
N THR A 31 -5.70 18.62 -4.29
CA THR A 31 -5.63 20.02 -3.88
C THR A 31 -4.19 20.52 -3.83
N ALA A 32 -3.27 19.75 -3.24
CA ALA A 32 -1.85 20.12 -3.19
C ALA A 32 -1.24 20.28 -4.59
N ARG A 33 -1.54 19.36 -5.51
CA ARG A 33 -1.09 19.44 -6.92
C ARG A 33 -1.65 20.67 -7.62
N SER A 34 -2.92 20.99 -7.38
CA SER A 34 -3.57 22.17 -7.97
C SER A 34 -2.92 23.47 -7.46
N LEU A 35 -2.64 23.56 -6.15
CA LEU A 35 -2.00 24.73 -5.53
C LEU A 35 -0.60 25.02 -6.11
N VAL A 36 0.19 23.96 -6.35
CA VAL A 36 1.53 24.09 -6.97
C VAL A 36 1.50 24.65 -8.40
N GLN A 37 0.34 24.63 -9.06
CA GLN A 37 0.15 25.16 -10.41
C GLN A 37 -0.41 26.60 -10.43
N VAL A 38 -0.90 27.12 -9.31
CA VAL A 38 -1.58 28.44 -9.27
C VAL A 38 -0.61 29.60 -9.49
N SER A 39 0.49 29.64 -8.74
CA SER A 39 1.51 30.70 -8.82
C SER A 39 2.84 30.25 -8.23
N ARG A 40 3.93 30.97 -8.51
CA ARG A 40 5.25 30.69 -7.91
C ARG A 40 5.22 30.75 -6.39
N HIS A 41 4.51 31.73 -5.83
CA HIS A 41 4.36 31.88 -4.37
C HIS A 41 3.58 30.70 -3.76
N MET A 42 2.45 30.32 -4.37
CA MET A 42 1.69 29.15 -3.92
C MET A 42 2.49 27.86 -4.05
N ARG A 43 3.25 27.69 -5.14
CA ARG A 43 4.18 26.57 -5.31
C ARG A 43 5.19 26.51 -4.16
N ALA A 44 5.86 27.61 -3.84
CA ALA A 44 6.88 27.65 -2.79
C ALA A 44 6.31 27.19 -1.43
N ILE A 45 5.07 27.58 -1.10
CA ILE A 45 4.47 27.22 0.20
C ILE A 45 3.84 25.81 0.17
N SER A 46 3.27 25.38 -0.96
CA SER A 46 2.53 24.10 -1.06
C SER A 46 3.38 22.90 -1.45
N VAL A 47 4.64 23.10 -1.87
CA VAL A 47 5.53 22.00 -2.29
C VAL A 47 5.71 20.95 -1.18
N GLY A 48 5.76 21.39 0.08
CA GLY A 48 5.85 20.50 1.25
C GLY A 48 4.60 19.65 1.51
N HIS A 49 3.47 19.94 0.85
CA HIS A 49 2.20 19.24 1.02
C HIS A 49 1.86 18.31 -0.16
N LEU A 50 2.67 18.29 -1.24
CA LEU A 50 2.40 17.54 -2.47
C LEU A 50 2.15 16.04 -2.26
N TYR A 51 2.87 15.43 -1.31
CA TYR A 51 2.83 14.00 -1.05
C TYR A 51 2.30 13.67 0.35
N ARG A 52 1.64 14.63 1.01
CA ARG A 52 1.17 14.43 2.38
C ARG A 52 0.03 13.41 2.48
N SER A 53 -0.86 13.43 1.50
CA SER A 53 -1.95 12.47 1.33
C SER A 53 -1.85 11.85 -0.05
N ILE A 54 -1.77 10.53 -0.11
CA ILE A 54 -1.65 9.78 -1.35
C ILE A 54 -2.72 8.71 -1.38
N LYS A 55 -3.50 8.69 -2.46
CA LYS A 55 -4.39 7.57 -2.78
C LYS A 55 -3.96 6.93 -4.08
N ILE A 56 -3.81 5.61 -4.04
CA ILE A 56 -3.38 4.77 -5.14
C ILE A 56 -4.53 3.84 -5.47
N GLY A 57 -5.11 3.97 -6.66
CA GLY A 57 -6.27 3.18 -7.09
C GLY A 57 -5.92 1.99 -7.97
N THR A 58 -4.67 1.90 -8.47
CA THR A 58 -4.22 0.84 -9.37
C THR A 58 -2.78 0.43 -9.08
N SER A 59 -2.43 -0.81 -9.45
CA SER A 59 -1.06 -1.35 -9.49
C SER A 59 -0.13 -0.51 -10.36
N GLU A 60 -0.57 -0.05 -11.53
CA GLU A 60 0.22 0.81 -12.41
C GLU A 60 0.60 2.12 -11.70
N GLN A 61 -0.36 2.76 -11.02
CA GLN A 61 -0.10 3.97 -10.23
C GLN A 61 0.91 3.69 -9.11
N LEU A 62 0.78 2.55 -8.42
CA LEU A 62 1.69 2.13 -7.36
C LEU A 62 3.13 1.97 -7.88
N VAL A 63 3.30 1.16 -8.93
CA VAL A 63 4.61 0.89 -9.54
C VAL A 63 5.23 2.15 -10.11
N LYS A 64 4.41 3.01 -10.76
CA LYS A 64 4.87 4.29 -11.31
C LYS A 64 5.31 5.25 -10.22
N LEU A 65 4.56 5.33 -9.11
CA LEU A 65 4.96 6.13 -7.96
C LEU A 65 6.30 5.62 -7.41
N GLU A 66 6.43 4.32 -7.17
CA GLU A 66 7.69 3.74 -6.70
C GLU A 66 8.85 4.01 -7.65
N THR A 67 8.65 3.83 -8.96
CA THR A 67 9.67 4.14 -9.97
C THR A 67 10.08 5.62 -9.93
N GLN A 68 9.12 6.53 -9.76
CA GLN A 68 9.41 7.96 -9.65
C GLN A 68 10.22 8.31 -8.40
N LEU A 69 9.97 7.62 -7.29
CA LEU A 69 10.71 7.81 -6.04
C LEU A 69 12.12 7.23 -6.15
N SER A 70 12.25 6.05 -6.74
CA SER A 70 13.53 5.38 -6.97
C SER A 70 14.42 6.14 -7.96
N ASN A 71 13.83 6.81 -8.96
CA ASN A 71 14.57 7.60 -9.95
C ASN A 71 15.02 8.99 -9.44
N ARG A 72 14.56 9.45 -8.27
CA ARG A 72 14.70 10.86 -7.87
C ARG A 72 16.09 11.32 -7.44
N ALA A 73 17.08 10.45 -7.25
CA ALA A 73 18.52 10.72 -7.45
C ALA A 73 19.40 9.58 -6.91
N PRO A 74 20.32 9.01 -7.72
CA PRO A 74 21.41 8.16 -7.25
C PRO A 74 22.62 8.95 -6.68
N GLY A 75 22.53 10.28 -6.56
CA GLY A 75 23.64 11.16 -6.13
C GLY A 75 23.42 11.92 -4.81
N SER A 76 22.21 11.86 -4.24
CA SER A 76 21.94 12.31 -2.89
C SER A 76 22.13 11.11 -1.98
N VAL A 77 23.14 11.14 -1.11
CA VAL A 77 23.41 10.03 -0.15
C VAL A 77 22.21 9.82 0.79
N VAL A 78 21.37 10.85 0.95
CA VAL A 78 20.00 10.73 1.43
C VAL A 78 19.17 10.06 0.34
N THR A 79 18.92 8.76 0.49
CA THR A 79 18.01 7.98 -0.35
C THR A 79 16.72 8.76 -0.58
N GLY A 80 16.35 9.02 -1.84
CA GLY A 80 15.18 9.84 -2.23
C GLY A 80 13.82 9.38 -1.64
N LEU A 81 13.81 8.27 -0.92
CA LEU A 81 12.69 7.74 -0.15
C LEU A 81 12.52 8.42 1.22
N GLU A 82 13.57 8.96 1.86
CA GLU A 82 13.43 9.70 3.15
C GLU A 82 12.71 11.05 2.99
N ALA A 83 12.52 11.51 1.75
CA ALA A 83 11.80 12.75 1.44
C ALA A 83 10.27 12.60 1.47
N LEU A 84 9.74 11.37 1.50
CA LEU A 84 8.29 11.16 1.53
C LEU A 84 7.71 11.45 2.91
N LYS A 85 7.27 12.69 3.09
CA LYS A 85 6.52 13.15 4.27
C LYS A 85 5.03 12.79 4.17
N THR A 86 4.73 11.56 3.76
CA THR A 86 3.35 11.07 3.61
C THR A 86 2.78 10.70 4.97
N ARG A 87 1.76 11.43 5.40
CA ARG A 87 1.03 11.17 6.65
C ARG A 87 -0.15 10.24 6.43
N PHE A 88 -0.74 10.29 5.25
CA PHE A 88 -1.91 9.52 4.89
C PHE A 88 -1.60 8.75 3.61
N LEU A 89 -1.69 7.42 3.66
CA LEU A 89 -1.61 6.56 2.48
C LEU A 89 -2.84 5.65 2.37
N CYS A 90 -3.49 5.67 1.22
CA CYS A 90 -4.58 4.76 0.86
C CYS A 90 -4.19 3.99 -0.40
N ILE A 91 -4.18 2.67 -0.30
CA ILE A 91 -3.88 1.77 -1.40
C ILE A 91 -5.12 0.92 -1.64
N ILE A 92 -5.68 1.03 -2.84
CA ILE A 92 -6.77 0.21 -3.34
C ILE A 92 -6.20 -0.61 -4.49
N LEU A 93 -6.04 -1.89 -4.25
CA LEU A 93 -5.62 -2.90 -5.23
C LEU A 93 -6.83 -3.81 -5.49
N PRO A 94 -7.81 -3.36 -6.30
CA PRO A 94 -8.99 -4.17 -6.62
C PRO A 94 -8.63 -5.34 -7.58
N LEU A 95 -7.35 -5.64 -7.73
CA LEU A 95 -6.84 -6.47 -8.79
C LEU A 95 -7.11 -7.94 -8.51
N ASP A 96 -7.87 -8.55 -9.41
CA ASP A 96 -7.48 -9.89 -9.83
C ASP A 96 -6.15 -9.74 -10.59
N VAL A 97 -5.05 -10.10 -9.95
CA VAL A 97 -3.72 -10.05 -10.58
C VAL A 97 -3.67 -10.90 -11.85
N PHE A 98 -4.61 -11.85 -12.01
CA PHE A 98 -4.79 -12.55 -13.28
C PHE A 98 -5.26 -11.64 -14.41
N GLU A 99 -6.23 -10.74 -14.18
CA GLU A 99 -6.72 -9.82 -15.23
C GLU A 99 -5.63 -8.84 -15.69
N GLU A 100 -4.72 -8.43 -14.80
CA GLU A 100 -3.61 -7.56 -15.18
C GLU A 100 -2.45 -8.34 -15.83
N ALA A 101 -2.11 -9.52 -15.31
CA ALA A 101 -1.09 -10.36 -15.91
C ALA A 101 -1.52 -10.88 -17.29
N TYR A 102 -2.83 -10.99 -17.52
CA TYR A 102 -3.43 -11.48 -18.74
C TYR A 102 -4.63 -10.57 -19.10
N PRO A 103 -4.43 -9.43 -19.79
CA PRO A 103 -5.56 -8.60 -20.20
C PRO A 103 -6.47 -9.36 -21.17
N SER A 104 -7.79 -9.40 -20.91
CA SER A 104 -8.78 -10.08 -21.76
C SER A 104 -8.82 -9.57 -23.20
N ASP A 105 -8.35 -8.35 -23.40
CA ASP A 105 -8.51 -7.60 -24.65
C ASP A 105 -7.35 -7.84 -25.63
N GLU A 106 -6.32 -8.60 -25.23
CA GLU A 106 -5.21 -8.99 -26.10
C GLU A 106 -5.45 -10.39 -26.70
N PRO A 107 -5.92 -10.47 -27.97
CA PRO A 107 -6.16 -11.76 -28.62
C PRO A 107 -4.84 -12.55 -28.76
N GLY A 108 -4.80 -13.73 -28.14
CA GLY A 108 -3.65 -14.64 -28.20
C GLY A 108 -2.92 -14.85 -26.87
N VAL A 109 -3.19 -14.04 -25.84
CA VAL A 109 -2.53 -14.16 -24.52
C VAL A 109 -3.19 -15.23 -23.62
N TRP A 110 -4.49 -15.48 -23.80
CA TRP A 110 -5.30 -16.37 -22.96
C TRP A 110 -5.52 -17.78 -23.49
N ALA A 111 -5.16 -18.05 -24.74
CA ALA A 111 -5.24 -19.40 -25.26
C ALA A 111 -3.90 -20.09 -24.97
N PRO A 112 -3.78 -20.96 -23.94
CA PRO A 112 -2.69 -21.93 -23.92
C PRO A 112 -2.77 -22.63 -25.27
N GLU A 113 -1.82 -22.32 -26.16
CA GLU A 113 -1.88 -22.57 -27.61
C GLU A 113 -2.91 -23.64 -27.96
N GLU A 114 -4.15 -23.22 -28.23
CA GLU A 114 -5.19 -24.18 -28.57
C GLU A 114 -4.70 -24.86 -29.84
N SER A 115 -4.45 -26.16 -29.70
CA SER A 115 -3.86 -27.07 -30.67
C SER A 115 -2.32 -27.08 -30.77
N VAL A 116 -1.68 -27.63 -29.73
CA VAL A 116 -0.94 -28.87 -30.06
C VAL A 116 -2.00 -29.79 -30.64
N ALA A 117 -2.10 -29.86 -31.97
CA ALA A 117 -2.97 -30.82 -32.64
C ALA A 117 -2.72 -32.14 -31.92
N ILE A 118 -3.73 -32.64 -31.20
CA ILE A 118 -3.65 -33.91 -30.50
C ILE A 118 -3.19 -34.88 -31.57
N ASP A 119 -1.93 -35.30 -31.50
CA ASP A 119 -1.40 -36.26 -32.45
C ASP A 119 -2.34 -37.46 -32.34
N PRO A 120 -3.09 -37.82 -33.39
CA PRO A 120 -3.98 -38.98 -33.32
C PRO A 120 -3.20 -40.27 -33.03
N ASN A 121 -1.86 -40.24 -33.10
CA ASN A 121 -0.96 -41.31 -32.70
C ASN A 121 -0.30 -41.11 -31.32
N TYR A 122 -0.76 -40.20 -30.47
CA TYR A 122 -0.31 -40.13 -29.08
C TYR A 122 -0.80 -41.38 -28.32
N HIS A 123 0.01 -42.43 -28.40
CA HIS A 123 -0.05 -43.56 -27.49
C HIS A 123 0.65 -43.12 -26.20
N PRO A 124 -0.01 -43.20 -25.03
CA PRO A 124 0.66 -42.95 -23.75
C PRO A 124 1.81 -43.95 -23.61
N LEU A 125 3.03 -43.50 -23.87
CA LEU A 125 4.23 -44.32 -23.79
C LEU A 125 4.57 -44.52 -22.33
N ASP A 126 4.60 -45.80 -21.96
CA ASP A 126 5.13 -46.32 -20.71
C ASP A 126 6.57 -45.80 -20.53
N SER A 127 6.79 -45.07 -19.44
CA SER A 127 7.96 -44.24 -19.19
C SER A 127 9.24 -45.07 -19.02
N GLY A 128 10.01 -45.19 -20.10
CA GLY A 128 11.39 -45.67 -20.11
C GLY A 128 12.36 -44.51 -20.38
N SER A 129 12.99 -44.03 -19.29
CA SER A 129 14.28 -43.33 -19.21
C SER A 129 15.08 -43.18 -20.51
N SER A 130 15.34 -41.93 -20.93
CA SER A 130 16.62 -41.58 -21.55
C SER A 130 16.94 -40.10 -21.34
N GLU A 131 18.09 -39.90 -20.69
CA GLU A 131 18.86 -38.67 -20.58
C GLU A 131 19.24 -38.21 -22.00
N ASP A 132 19.02 -36.95 -22.37
CA ASP A 132 19.96 -36.31 -23.30
C ASP A 132 19.91 -34.78 -23.35
N SER A 133 21.10 -34.27 -23.62
CA SER A 133 21.62 -32.90 -23.56
C SER A 133 20.91 -31.85 -24.43
N CYS A 134 20.89 -30.60 -23.96
CA CYS A 134 20.60 -29.42 -24.78
C CYS A 134 21.75 -28.41 -24.66
N SER A 135 22.44 -28.19 -25.78
CA SER A 135 23.51 -27.22 -25.99
C SER A 135 22.98 -25.78 -26.01
N LEU A 136 23.66 -24.90 -25.28
CA LEU A 136 23.45 -23.46 -25.27
C LEU A 136 24.03 -22.82 -26.54
N GLY A 137 23.17 -22.18 -27.33
CA GLY A 137 23.53 -21.33 -28.46
C GLY A 137 23.66 -19.87 -28.04
N SER A 138 24.79 -19.28 -28.42
CA SER A 138 25.26 -17.93 -28.15
C SER A 138 24.85 -16.94 -29.25
N ASP A 139 25.02 -15.64 -28.93
CA ASP A 139 25.26 -14.48 -29.81
C ASP A 139 24.06 -13.65 -30.31
N SER A 140 24.00 -12.40 -29.84
CA SER A 140 24.00 -11.22 -30.73
C SER A 140 24.12 -9.91 -29.95
N GLU A 141 25.25 -9.25 -30.15
CA GLU A 141 25.49 -7.84 -29.86
C GLU A 141 24.93 -6.97 -31.00
N SER A 142 24.38 -5.78 -30.69
CA SER A 142 24.25 -4.73 -31.70
C SER A 142 24.35 -3.33 -31.10
N ASP A 143 25.22 -2.57 -31.74
CA ASP A 143 25.76 -1.24 -31.47
C ASP A 143 24.81 -0.04 -31.66
N THR A 144 25.17 1.03 -30.95
CA THR A 144 25.15 2.46 -31.33
C THR A 144 23.85 3.16 -31.74
N SER A 145 23.57 4.28 -31.06
CA SER A 145 23.20 5.54 -31.73
C SER A 145 23.55 6.75 -30.87
N GLU A 146 24.43 7.59 -31.44
CA GLU A 146 24.67 8.98 -31.08
C GLU A 146 23.40 9.85 -31.26
N SER A 147 23.34 10.97 -30.51
CA SER A 147 22.89 12.31 -30.97
C SER A 147 22.01 13.02 -29.95
N SER A 148 22.53 14.07 -29.32
CA SER A 148 22.23 15.46 -29.71
C SER A 148 22.61 16.41 -28.56
N LEU A 149 23.61 17.27 -28.83
CA LEU A 149 23.90 18.44 -28.02
C LEU A 149 22.76 19.46 -28.19
N TYR A 150 22.06 19.75 -27.09
CA TYR A 150 21.35 21.01 -26.93
C TYR A 150 22.13 21.86 -25.93
N GLU A 151 22.96 22.78 -26.43
CA GLU A 151 23.38 23.95 -25.68
C GLU A 151 22.20 24.94 -25.68
N GLY A 152 21.60 25.14 -24.53
CA GLY A 152 20.43 26.00 -24.36
C GLY A 152 20.46 26.72 -23.01
N ASP A 153 20.79 28.00 -23.09
CA ASP A 153 20.45 29.10 -22.19
C ASP A 153 20.69 28.98 -20.67
N THR A 154 21.73 29.71 -20.25
CA THR A 154 21.99 30.26 -18.92
C THR A 154 20.75 30.89 -18.26
N VAL A 155 20.14 30.18 -17.32
CA VAL A 155 19.20 30.72 -16.31
C VAL A 155 19.92 30.76 -14.95
N GLY A 156 20.88 31.67 -14.81
CA GLY A 156 21.78 31.74 -13.65
C GLY A 156 21.21 32.39 -12.38
N SER A 157 19.99 32.05 -11.96
CA SER A 157 19.44 32.65 -10.72
C SER A 157 18.69 31.68 -9.80
N GLU A 158 18.22 30.52 -10.26
CA GLU A 158 17.43 29.59 -9.43
C GLU A 158 18.33 28.48 -8.80
N ASP A 159 19.41 28.09 -9.47
CA ASP A 159 20.34 27.04 -8.98
C ASP A 159 21.10 27.47 -7.72
N GLN A 160 21.32 28.76 -7.52
CA GLN A 160 22.12 29.26 -6.40
C GLN A 160 21.33 29.30 -5.07
N GLU A 161 20.00 29.41 -5.14
CA GLU A 161 19.11 29.36 -3.97
C GLU A 161 18.93 27.90 -3.50
N LEU A 162 18.79 26.96 -4.46
CA LEU A 162 18.78 25.51 -4.21
C LEU A 162 20.11 25.02 -3.61
N LEU A 163 21.25 25.54 -4.07
CA LEU A 163 22.56 25.18 -3.52
C LEU A 163 22.75 25.68 -2.07
N SER A 164 22.11 26.79 -1.67
CA SER A 164 22.13 27.23 -0.27
C SER A 164 21.27 26.36 0.65
N GLU A 165 20.09 25.92 0.21
CA GLU A 165 19.24 25.02 1.01
C GLU A 165 19.88 23.64 1.20
N LEU A 166 20.59 23.12 0.19
CA LEU A 166 21.32 21.85 0.29
C LEU A 166 22.48 21.89 1.29
N ALA A 167 23.11 23.05 1.49
CA ALA A 167 24.21 23.20 2.44
C ALA A 167 23.73 23.17 3.91
N ASP A 168 22.55 23.74 4.18
CA ASP A 168 21.95 23.73 5.52
C ASP A 168 21.47 22.33 5.93
N ILE A 169 20.94 21.55 4.98
CA ILE A 169 20.50 20.16 5.22
C ILE A 169 21.70 19.24 5.53
N ALA A 170 22.81 19.39 4.80
CA ALA A 170 24.02 18.58 5.03
C ALA A 170 24.67 18.84 6.41
N ALA A 171 24.51 20.03 6.97
CA ALA A 171 25.00 20.37 8.30
C ALA A 171 24.19 19.70 9.42
N GLU A 172 22.89 19.45 9.20
CA GLU A 172 21.98 18.80 10.15
C GLU A 172 22.16 17.27 10.16
N GLU A 173 22.56 16.69 9.03
CA GLU A 173 22.82 15.25 8.85
C GLU A 173 24.09 14.78 9.60
N ALA A 174 25.12 15.62 9.69
CA ALA A 174 26.34 15.32 10.45
C ALA A 174 26.10 15.20 11.97
N ALA A 175 24.95 15.67 12.46
CA ALA A 175 24.60 15.62 13.88
C ALA A 175 23.86 14.32 14.30
N ASN A 176 23.28 13.57 13.35
CA ASN A 176 22.40 12.44 13.63
C ASN A 176 22.99 11.12 13.08
N GLY A 177 23.62 10.32 13.95
CA GLY A 177 24.24 9.04 13.55
C GLY A 177 23.24 7.96 13.08
N PRO A 178 23.68 6.99 12.24
CA PRO A 178 22.79 6.06 11.56
C PRO A 178 22.25 4.96 12.48
N ALA A 179 20.92 4.78 12.49
CA ALA A 179 20.24 3.66 13.14
C ALA A 179 20.28 2.40 12.24
N THR A 180 20.60 1.26 12.83
CA THR A 180 20.74 -0.04 12.14
C THR A 180 19.38 -0.70 11.88
N ALA A 181 18.83 -0.52 10.68
CA ALA A 181 17.68 -1.27 10.19
C ALA A 181 18.09 -2.63 9.60
N ILE A 182 17.31 -3.68 9.90
CA ILE A 182 17.47 -5.04 9.37
C ILE A 182 17.22 -5.01 7.86
N LYS A 183 18.27 -5.20 7.04
CA LYS A 183 18.16 -5.39 5.59
C LYS A 183 17.65 -6.81 5.30
N ILE A 184 16.35 -6.95 5.02
CA ILE A 184 15.83 -8.11 4.29
C ILE A 184 16.08 -7.81 2.80
N SER A 185 16.89 -8.65 2.14
CA SER A 185 17.60 -8.28 0.91
C SER A 185 16.70 -8.01 -0.30
N SER A 186 15.62 -8.77 -0.52
CA SER A 186 14.65 -8.52 -1.59
C SER A 186 13.53 -9.56 -1.54
N LEU A 187 12.31 -9.19 -1.94
CA LEU A 187 11.22 -10.15 -2.18
C LEU A 187 11.50 -11.06 -3.40
N SER A 188 12.53 -10.78 -4.19
CA SER A 188 12.93 -11.58 -5.36
C SER A 188 13.61 -12.91 -5.00
N ASP A 189 13.97 -13.13 -3.74
CA ASP A 189 14.74 -14.31 -3.32
C ASP A 189 13.85 -15.55 -3.08
N PHE A 190 12.53 -15.42 -3.21
CA PHE A 190 11.62 -16.55 -3.14
C PHE A 190 11.49 -17.23 -4.52
N GLU A 191 11.96 -18.47 -4.63
CA GLU A 191 11.81 -19.34 -5.81
C GLU A 191 10.35 -19.81 -6.00
N PHE A 192 9.42 -18.89 -6.28
CA PHE A 192 8.08 -19.26 -6.71
C PHE A 192 8.09 -19.60 -8.21
N SER A 193 7.21 -20.53 -8.62
CA SER A 193 6.97 -20.91 -10.02
C SER A 193 6.94 -19.67 -10.93
N HIS A 194 7.64 -19.73 -12.06
CA HIS A 194 7.86 -18.62 -13.00
C HIS A 194 6.61 -18.17 -13.79
N CYS A 195 5.40 -18.26 -13.25
CA CYS A 195 4.23 -17.71 -13.93
C CYS A 195 4.22 -16.17 -13.86
N GLU A 196 3.70 -15.54 -14.90
CA GLU A 196 3.65 -14.07 -15.03
C GLU A 196 2.90 -13.41 -13.87
N VAL A 197 1.87 -14.09 -13.34
CA VAL A 197 1.11 -13.67 -12.16
C VAL A 197 2.01 -13.46 -10.96
N ASN A 198 2.90 -14.42 -10.66
CA ASN A 198 3.83 -14.30 -9.52
C ASN A 198 4.77 -13.11 -9.72
N ARG A 199 5.30 -12.95 -10.94
CA ARG A 199 6.18 -11.83 -11.28
C ARG A 199 5.49 -10.48 -11.05
N GLN A 200 4.25 -10.37 -11.53
CA GLN A 200 3.45 -9.15 -11.36
C GLN A 200 3.11 -8.91 -9.89
N GLN A 201 2.75 -9.94 -9.12
CA GLN A 201 2.53 -9.82 -7.68
C GLN A 201 3.78 -9.34 -6.94
N HIS A 202 4.94 -9.96 -7.17
CA HIS A 202 6.20 -9.53 -6.57
C HIS A 202 6.53 -8.08 -6.92
N ARG A 203 6.25 -7.66 -8.16
CA ARG A 203 6.43 -6.27 -8.60
C ARG A 203 5.51 -5.31 -7.83
N VAL A 204 4.22 -5.62 -7.74
CA VAL A 204 3.21 -4.78 -7.06
C VAL A 204 3.47 -4.72 -5.55
N TYR A 205 3.58 -5.87 -4.89
CA TYR A 205 3.80 -5.92 -3.44
C TYR A 205 5.19 -5.41 -3.05
N GLY A 206 6.20 -5.63 -3.89
CA GLY A 206 7.52 -5.02 -3.72
C GLY A 206 7.48 -3.50 -3.83
N ALA A 207 6.74 -2.96 -4.80
CA ALA A 207 6.56 -1.51 -4.93
C ALA A 207 5.83 -0.93 -3.71
N MET A 208 4.76 -1.59 -3.26
CA MET A 208 4.03 -1.21 -2.04
C MET A 208 4.94 -1.16 -0.82
N ARG A 209 5.71 -2.24 -0.59
CA ARG A 209 6.62 -2.34 0.56
C ARG A 209 7.63 -1.20 0.54
N ARG A 210 8.28 -0.92 -0.60
CA ARG A 210 9.25 0.18 -0.72
C ARG A 210 8.63 1.55 -0.46
N ILE A 211 7.40 1.78 -0.91
CA ILE A 211 6.65 3.02 -0.60
C ILE A 211 6.36 3.11 0.89
N LEU A 212 5.93 2.02 1.53
CA LEU A 212 5.67 1.98 2.97
C LEU A 212 6.95 2.21 3.78
N GLU A 213 8.07 1.63 3.37
CA GLU A 213 9.39 1.85 3.98
C GLU A 213 9.81 3.33 3.85
N ALA A 214 9.59 3.95 2.69
CA ALA A 214 9.85 5.37 2.45
C ALA A 214 9.05 6.30 3.37
N CYS A 215 7.80 5.93 3.66
CA CYS A 215 6.89 6.75 4.46
C CYS A 215 6.92 6.38 5.96
N ALA A 216 7.65 5.35 6.37
CA ALA A 216 7.50 4.71 7.68
C ALA A 216 7.61 5.66 8.88
N SER A 217 8.48 6.67 8.77
CA SER A 217 8.72 7.66 9.83
C SER A 217 7.64 8.75 9.92
N THR A 218 6.80 8.91 8.90
CA THR A 218 5.77 9.99 8.85
C THR A 218 4.35 9.48 8.69
N LEU A 219 4.17 8.21 8.31
CA LEU A 219 2.87 7.61 8.04
C LEU A 219 2.07 7.44 9.33
N GLU A 220 0.94 8.15 9.42
CA GLU A 220 0.02 8.12 10.56
C GLU A 220 -1.23 7.29 10.29
N VAL A 221 -1.73 7.32 9.06
CA VAL A 221 -2.92 6.58 8.63
C VAL A 221 -2.57 5.76 7.39
N PHE A 222 -2.79 4.46 7.47
CA PHE A 222 -2.64 3.54 6.34
C PHE A 222 -3.95 2.78 6.12
N ALA A 223 -4.49 2.89 4.92
CA ALA A 223 -5.60 2.08 4.45
C ALA A 223 -5.13 1.19 3.30
N LEU A 224 -5.34 -0.12 3.42
CA LEU A 224 -5.08 -1.11 2.40
C LEU A 224 -6.38 -1.84 2.08
N HIS A 225 -6.87 -1.67 0.86
CA HIS A 225 -7.94 -2.48 0.30
C HIS A 225 -7.34 -3.33 -0.80
N TYR A 226 -7.37 -4.66 -0.65
CA TYR A 226 -6.77 -5.54 -1.65
C TYR A 226 -7.49 -6.87 -1.77
N ASP A 227 -7.38 -7.48 -2.94
CA ASP A 227 -7.75 -8.88 -3.12
C ASP A 227 -6.47 -9.74 -2.99
N PRO A 228 -6.35 -10.63 -1.99
CA PRO A 228 -5.19 -11.52 -1.90
C PRO A 228 -5.13 -12.51 -3.07
N GLY A 229 -6.21 -12.66 -3.85
CA GLY A 229 -6.28 -13.59 -4.95
C GLY A 229 -5.96 -15.02 -4.50
N ARG A 230 -5.17 -15.74 -5.32
CA ARG A 230 -4.74 -17.12 -5.05
C ARG A 230 -3.45 -17.24 -4.22
N ILE A 231 -2.77 -16.13 -3.93
CA ILE A 231 -1.42 -16.18 -3.33
C ILE A 231 -1.40 -15.36 -2.05
N LEU A 232 -1.32 -16.09 -0.95
CA LEU A 232 -1.26 -15.54 0.40
C LEU A 232 0.20 -15.22 0.73
N LEU A 233 0.69 -14.06 0.29
CA LEU A 233 1.93 -13.54 0.87
C LEU A 233 1.67 -13.23 2.36
N PRO A 234 2.55 -13.66 3.29
CA PRO A 234 2.38 -13.30 4.68
C PRO A 234 2.49 -11.79 4.83
N TYR A 235 1.58 -11.18 5.58
CA TYR A 235 1.47 -9.74 5.76
C TYR A 235 2.75 -9.08 6.27
N ASP A 236 3.54 -9.80 7.08
CA ASP A 236 4.82 -9.30 7.61
C ASP A 236 5.87 -9.07 6.49
N PHE A 237 5.68 -9.68 5.32
CA PHE A 237 6.46 -9.39 4.13
C PHE A 237 5.95 -8.16 3.37
N MET A 238 4.67 -7.84 3.49
CA MET A 238 4.05 -6.73 2.76
C MET A 238 4.17 -5.40 3.53
N ILE A 239 3.95 -5.44 4.84
CA ILE A 239 3.87 -4.24 5.68
C ILE A 239 5.14 -4.15 6.54
N PRO A 240 6.05 -3.20 6.28
CA PRO A 240 7.23 -3.00 7.10
C PRO A 240 6.85 -2.44 8.49
N PRO A 241 7.80 -2.30 9.43
CA PRO A 241 7.55 -1.56 10.67
C PRO A 241 7.15 -0.11 10.40
N LEU A 242 6.02 0.33 10.97
CA LEU A 242 5.49 1.70 10.80
C LEU A 242 5.37 2.38 12.17
N PRO A 243 6.45 2.99 12.71
CA PRO A 243 6.52 3.48 14.09
C PRO A 243 5.51 4.59 14.41
N CYS A 244 5.17 5.42 13.43
CA CYS A 244 4.25 6.56 13.59
C CYS A 244 2.79 6.21 13.28
N LEU A 245 2.52 4.97 12.86
CA LEU A 245 1.19 4.55 12.45
C LEU A 245 0.23 4.59 13.64
N ARG A 246 -0.79 5.42 13.54
CA ARG A 246 -1.87 5.56 14.52
C ARG A 246 -3.10 4.79 14.12
N GLN A 247 -3.30 4.64 12.82
CA GLN A 247 -4.46 3.97 12.28
C GLN A 247 -4.08 3.04 11.13
N LEU A 248 -4.53 1.79 11.24
CA LEU A 248 -4.39 0.76 10.22
C LEU A 248 -5.78 0.24 9.84
N SER A 249 -6.14 0.41 8.57
CA SER A 249 -7.38 -0.12 8.01
C SER A 249 -7.02 -1.13 6.93
N ILE A 250 -7.31 -2.42 7.15
CA ILE A 250 -7.12 -3.47 6.14
C ILE A 250 -8.48 -4.00 5.73
N SER A 251 -8.72 -4.00 4.42
CA SER A 251 -9.90 -4.60 3.80
C SER A 251 -9.50 -5.59 2.75
N MET A 252 -10.07 -6.78 2.85
CA MET A 252 -9.89 -7.87 1.90
C MET A 252 -11.19 -8.10 1.15
N THR A 253 -11.14 -8.01 -0.18
CA THR A 253 -12.26 -8.47 -1.00
C THR A 253 -12.22 -9.99 -1.10
N HIS A 254 -13.41 -10.58 -1.15
CA HIS A 254 -13.54 -12.01 -1.35
C HIS A 254 -13.37 -12.30 -2.85
N GLY A 255 -12.13 -12.32 -3.32
CA GLY A 255 -11.80 -12.98 -4.58
C GLY A 255 -12.38 -14.39 -4.53
N SER A 256 -12.75 -14.95 -5.68
CA SER A 256 -13.33 -16.30 -5.79
C SER A 256 -12.30 -17.36 -5.39
N MET A 257 -11.95 -17.47 -4.11
CA MET A 257 -11.14 -18.51 -3.48
C MET A 257 -11.93 -19.83 -3.41
N ARG A 258 -12.75 -20.12 -4.43
CA ARG A 258 -13.64 -21.28 -4.48
C ARG A 258 -12.90 -22.62 -4.70
N GLY A 259 -11.58 -22.66 -4.55
CA GLY A 259 -10.80 -23.87 -4.79
C GLY A 259 -9.39 -23.94 -4.19
N CYS A 260 -8.97 -23.01 -3.32
CA CYS A 260 -7.62 -23.02 -2.74
C CYS A 260 -7.56 -23.28 -1.23
N LEU A 261 -8.70 -23.28 -0.53
CA LEU A 261 -8.76 -23.34 0.94
C LEU A 261 -8.38 -24.70 1.56
N ASP A 262 -8.16 -25.75 0.75
CA ASP A 262 -7.83 -27.08 1.27
C ASP A 262 -6.33 -27.40 1.33
N ARG A 263 -5.44 -26.52 0.82
CA ARG A 263 -4.01 -26.83 0.74
C ARG A 263 -3.13 -25.76 1.35
N GLU A 264 -2.97 -25.92 2.64
CA GLU A 264 -1.75 -25.82 3.45
C GLU A 264 -1.97 -24.96 4.69
N PRO A 265 -1.66 -25.49 5.89
CA PRO A 265 -1.64 -24.70 7.10
C PRO A 265 -0.63 -23.58 6.88
N TRP A 266 -1.08 -22.33 7.05
CA TRP A 266 -0.21 -21.16 7.14
C TRP A 266 1.05 -21.57 7.90
N VAL A 267 2.19 -21.60 7.19
CA VAL A 267 3.45 -21.94 7.83
C VAL A 267 3.60 -20.99 9.01
N ASP A 268 3.87 -21.55 10.18
CA ASP A 268 3.93 -20.85 11.46
C ASP A 268 5.16 -19.92 11.47
N TYR A 269 5.06 -18.83 10.71
CA TYR A 269 6.02 -17.75 10.67
C TYR A 269 5.87 -16.98 11.98
N SER A 270 6.44 -17.53 13.06
CA SER A 270 6.59 -16.90 14.36
C SER A 270 7.62 -15.75 14.30
N LEU A 271 7.44 -14.82 13.36
CA LEU A 271 8.22 -13.60 13.25
C LEU A 271 7.70 -12.58 14.28
N THR A 272 8.44 -12.43 15.37
CA THR A 272 8.30 -11.34 16.35
C THR A 272 8.73 -9.98 15.76
N PRO A 273 8.32 -8.85 16.36
CA PRO A 273 6.99 -8.27 16.29
C PRO A 273 7.03 -6.99 15.43
N THR A 274 6.05 -6.86 14.56
CA THR A 274 5.83 -5.70 13.71
C THR A 274 5.52 -4.48 14.57
N ARG A 275 6.46 -3.52 14.68
CA ARG A 275 6.42 -2.45 15.68
C ARG A 275 5.50 -1.31 15.25
N TYR A 276 4.25 -1.36 15.69
CA TYR A 276 3.28 -0.27 15.59
C TYR A 276 3.03 0.39 16.97
N PRO A 277 4.06 0.95 17.63
CA PRO A 277 3.95 1.46 19.00
C PRO A 277 2.95 2.61 19.16
N SER A 278 2.62 3.29 18.06
CA SER A 278 1.69 4.42 18.04
C SER A 278 0.25 4.03 17.67
N LEU A 279 -0.02 2.75 17.41
CA LEU A 279 -1.31 2.31 16.87
C LEU A 279 -2.43 2.49 17.89
N ARG A 280 -3.54 3.09 17.45
CA ARG A 280 -4.72 3.41 18.27
C ARG A 280 -6.01 2.89 17.66
N ASP A 281 -6.09 2.77 16.34
CA ASP A 281 -7.26 2.22 15.64
C ASP A 281 -6.81 1.16 14.63
N LEU A 282 -7.32 -0.06 14.78
CA LEU A 282 -7.11 -1.19 13.90
C LEU A 282 -8.46 -1.62 13.33
N ARG A 283 -8.65 -1.41 12.02
CA ARG A 283 -9.87 -1.81 11.31
C ARG A 283 -9.58 -2.98 10.40
N LEU A 284 -10.35 -4.04 10.58
CA LEU A 284 -10.15 -5.33 9.93
C LEU A 284 -11.44 -5.72 9.22
N LEU A 285 -11.40 -5.66 7.89
CA LEU A 285 -12.49 -6.05 7.01
C LEU A 285 -12.08 -7.28 6.19
N GLY A 286 -12.80 -8.39 6.35
CA GLY A 286 -12.56 -9.62 5.60
C GLY A 286 -12.86 -10.86 6.42
N ARG A 287 -13.22 -11.98 5.77
CA ARG A 287 -13.50 -13.26 6.44
C ARG A 287 -12.25 -14.07 6.80
N HIS A 288 -11.11 -13.80 6.14
CA HIS A 288 -9.94 -14.68 6.15
C HIS A 288 -8.68 -13.97 6.66
N LEU A 289 -8.84 -13.00 7.55
CA LEU A 289 -7.70 -12.40 8.22
C LEU A 289 -7.11 -13.45 9.17
N ASN A 290 -5.86 -13.82 8.93
CA ASN A 290 -5.13 -14.74 9.78
C ASN A 290 -5.10 -14.19 11.21
N SER A 291 -5.65 -14.95 12.16
CA SER A 291 -5.75 -14.51 13.56
C SER A 291 -4.39 -14.27 14.19
N ALA A 292 -3.43 -15.15 13.92
CA ALA A 292 -2.07 -15.03 14.43
C ALA A 292 -1.40 -13.71 13.99
N TRP A 293 -1.68 -13.24 12.76
CA TRP A 293 -1.09 -12.00 12.26
C TRP A 293 -1.61 -10.77 13.03
N TRP A 294 -2.92 -10.58 13.14
CA TRP A 294 -3.42 -9.40 13.87
C TRP A 294 -3.21 -9.52 15.38
N GLU A 295 -3.17 -10.73 15.94
CA GLU A 295 -2.76 -10.95 17.32
C GLU A 295 -1.31 -10.50 17.55
N SER A 296 -0.40 -10.78 16.61
CA SER A 296 0.98 -10.29 16.65
C SER A 296 1.05 -8.75 16.63
N ILE A 297 0.18 -8.09 15.85
CA ILE A 297 0.04 -6.61 15.88
C ILE A 297 -0.36 -6.16 17.29
N ILE A 298 -1.40 -6.75 17.88
CA ILE A 298 -1.87 -6.34 19.21
C ILE A 298 -0.79 -6.57 20.28
N GLN A 299 -0.06 -7.69 20.19
CA GLN A 299 1.04 -8.01 21.10
C GLN A 299 2.24 -7.06 20.96
N SER A 300 2.40 -6.39 19.81
CA SER A 300 3.49 -5.44 19.58
C SER A 300 3.21 -4.05 20.17
N ILE A 301 1.98 -3.77 20.59
CA ILE A 301 1.56 -2.46 21.09
C ILE A 301 1.84 -2.38 22.60
N PRO A 302 2.64 -1.42 23.07
CA PRO A 302 3.01 -1.31 24.49
C PRO A 302 1.82 -1.11 25.44
N ASP A 303 0.77 -0.43 24.98
CA ASP A 303 -0.46 -0.18 25.73
C ASP A 303 -1.69 -0.60 24.92
N SER A 304 -1.88 -1.91 24.81
CA SER A 304 -2.96 -2.51 24.02
C SER A 304 -4.38 -2.16 24.53
N LYS A 305 -4.52 -1.56 25.71
CA LYS A 305 -5.81 -1.14 26.29
C LYS A 305 -6.44 0.03 25.57
N ASP A 306 -5.62 0.86 24.93
CA ASP A 306 -6.06 2.05 24.21
C ASP A 306 -6.32 1.79 22.72
N VAL A 307 -6.11 0.55 22.26
CA VAL A 307 -6.30 0.16 20.86
C VAL A 307 -7.76 -0.17 20.61
N LYS A 308 -8.38 0.60 19.74
CA LYS A 308 -9.71 0.30 19.19
C LYS A 308 -9.55 -0.73 18.08
N ILE A 309 -10.25 -1.85 18.20
CA ILE A 309 -10.32 -2.86 17.13
C ILE A 309 -11.74 -2.83 16.55
N THR A 310 -11.83 -2.55 15.25
CA THR A 310 -13.11 -2.53 14.52
C THR A 310 -13.11 -3.70 13.54
N SER A 311 -13.91 -4.73 13.81
CA SER A 311 -14.04 -5.89 12.91
C SER A 311 -15.23 -5.76 11.96
N LEU A 312 -15.17 -6.53 10.86
CA LEU A 312 -16.26 -6.66 9.88
C LEU A 312 -17.62 -6.96 10.54
N LEU A 313 -17.64 -7.84 11.54
CA LEU A 313 -18.86 -8.23 12.24
C LEU A 313 -19.50 -7.05 12.99
N TRP A 314 -18.69 -6.17 13.58
CA TRP A 314 -19.17 -4.96 14.24
C TRP A 314 -19.93 -4.06 13.26
N ILE A 315 -19.38 -3.91 12.06
CA ILE A 315 -19.94 -3.03 11.02
C ILE A 315 -21.24 -3.58 10.51
N TYR A 316 -21.30 -4.88 10.26
CA TYR A 316 -22.56 -5.50 9.86
C TYR A 316 -23.64 -5.39 10.93
N ARG A 317 -23.28 -5.46 12.22
CA ARG A 317 -24.22 -5.19 13.32
C ARG A 317 -24.67 -3.73 13.32
N HIS A 318 -23.73 -2.79 13.20
CA HIS A 318 -24.02 -1.35 13.26
C HIS A 318 -24.89 -0.88 12.10
N LEU A 319 -24.62 -1.38 10.90
CA LEU A 319 -25.38 -1.08 9.69
C LEU A 319 -26.70 -1.88 9.59
N GLY A 320 -26.99 -2.76 10.55
CA GLY A 320 -28.23 -3.54 10.58
C GLY A 320 -28.29 -4.71 9.59
N TYR A 321 -27.15 -5.10 9.02
CA TYR A 321 -27.01 -6.20 8.06
C TYR A 321 -26.88 -7.58 8.71
N CYS A 322 -26.60 -7.63 10.00
CA CYS A 322 -26.66 -8.84 10.81
C CYS A 322 -27.80 -8.75 11.82
N ARG A 323 -28.65 -9.78 11.87
CA ARG A 323 -29.62 -9.95 12.96
C ARG A 323 -29.17 -11.12 13.83
N LYS A 324 -29.14 -10.91 15.15
CA LYS A 324 -28.93 -12.00 16.10
C LYS A 324 -30.14 -12.92 16.07
N GLN A 325 -29.94 -14.21 15.81
CA GLN A 325 -31.03 -15.17 15.98
C GLN A 325 -31.38 -15.26 17.48
N LYS A 326 -32.68 -15.21 17.78
CA LYS A 326 -33.15 -15.20 19.17
C LYS A 326 -32.90 -16.57 19.81
N GLY A 327 -32.02 -16.61 20.80
CA GLY A 327 -31.71 -17.84 21.54
C GLY A 327 -30.45 -18.57 21.06
N GLU A 328 -29.79 -18.08 20.02
CA GLU A 328 -28.53 -18.64 19.51
C GLU A 328 -27.45 -17.56 19.46
N HIS A 329 -26.18 -17.97 19.53
CA HIS A 329 -25.02 -17.09 19.29
C HIS A 329 -24.74 -16.92 17.78
N ARG A 330 -25.67 -17.33 16.92
CA ARG A 330 -25.57 -17.21 15.47
C ARG A 330 -26.13 -15.89 14.96
N TRP A 331 -25.47 -15.39 13.92
CA TRP A 331 -25.86 -14.18 13.21
C TRP A 331 -26.20 -14.54 11.77
N GLU A 332 -27.38 -14.11 11.32
CA GLU A 332 -27.77 -14.23 9.92
C GLU A 332 -27.40 -12.96 9.17
N PHE A 333 -26.71 -13.12 8.05
CA PHE A 333 -26.46 -12.07 7.07
C PHE A 333 -27.69 -11.88 6.19
N LEU A 334 -28.14 -10.64 6.04
CA LEU A 334 -29.38 -10.33 5.33
C LEU A 334 -29.22 -10.17 3.81
N ASP A 335 -28.00 -9.93 3.30
CA ASP A 335 -27.77 -9.64 1.88
C ASP A 335 -26.34 -10.02 1.42
N SER A 336 -26.23 -10.55 0.19
CA SER A 336 -24.96 -10.86 -0.48
C SER A 336 -24.41 -9.71 -1.32
N GLU A 337 -25.20 -8.69 -1.67
CA GLU A 337 -24.76 -7.50 -2.42
C GLU A 337 -23.89 -6.54 -1.57
N ILE A 338 -23.67 -6.89 -0.31
CA ILE A 338 -22.99 -6.04 0.66
C ILE A 338 -21.51 -5.79 0.33
N PHE A 339 -20.88 -6.69 -0.44
CA PHE A 339 -19.45 -6.60 -0.73
C PHE A 339 -19.11 -5.39 -1.62
N ASP A 340 -19.98 -5.03 -2.55
CA ASP A 340 -19.80 -3.83 -3.37
C ASP A 340 -19.92 -2.56 -2.50
N GLN A 341 -20.83 -2.58 -1.53
CA GLN A 341 -20.99 -1.48 -0.57
C GLN A 341 -19.79 -1.37 0.39
N LEU A 342 -19.12 -2.48 0.72
CA LEU A 342 -17.92 -2.46 1.57
C LEU A 342 -16.77 -1.70 0.91
N ARG A 343 -16.62 -1.81 -0.43
CA ARG A 343 -15.61 -1.03 -1.16
C ARG A 343 -15.85 0.47 -0.97
N ASP A 344 -17.08 0.91 -1.16
CA ASP A 344 -17.47 2.31 -0.98
C ASP A 344 -17.34 2.75 0.49
N LEU A 345 -17.58 1.85 1.43
CA LEU A 345 -17.37 2.08 2.86
C LEU A 345 -15.90 2.34 3.19
N THR A 346 -14.97 1.55 2.64
CA THR A 346 -13.52 1.81 2.82
C THR A 346 -13.08 3.16 2.27
N ALA A 347 -13.60 3.56 1.10
CA ALA A 347 -13.33 4.88 0.54
C ALA A 347 -13.90 6.00 1.44
N THR A 348 -15.04 5.76 2.06
CA THR A 348 -15.67 6.68 3.01
C THR A 348 -14.85 6.80 4.29
N TRP A 349 -14.43 5.68 4.87
CA TRP A 349 -13.59 5.65 6.06
C TRP A 349 -12.27 6.36 5.87
N TRP A 350 -11.62 6.16 4.72
CA TRP A 350 -10.41 6.91 4.40
C TRP A 350 -10.62 8.41 4.58
N LEU A 351 -11.71 8.97 4.04
CA LEU A 351 -12.01 10.40 4.19
C LEU A 351 -12.32 10.77 5.65
N GLU A 352 -12.95 9.90 6.43
CA GLU A 352 -13.19 10.11 7.87
C GLU A 352 -11.89 10.11 8.67
N ASP A 353 -10.99 9.19 8.35
CA ASP A 353 -9.70 8.96 9.00
C ASP A 353 -8.78 10.15 8.76
N VAL A 354 -8.69 10.61 7.51
CA VAL A 354 -7.86 11.76 7.16
C VAL A 354 -8.41 13.06 7.77
N LYS A 355 -9.73 13.21 7.86
CA LYS A 355 -10.36 14.41 8.45
C LYS A 355 -10.33 14.44 9.98
N GLY A 356 -9.98 13.34 10.64
CA GLY A 356 -10.03 13.23 12.10
C GLY A 356 -11.43 13.37 12.70
N ASN A 357 -12.48 13.27 11.86
CA ASN A 357 -13.88 13.46 12.25
C ASN A 357 -14.57 12.16 12.67
N CYS A 358 -13.82 11.07 12.78
CA CYS A 358 -14.38 9.81 13.26
C CYS A 358 -14.62 9.95 14.78
N GLU A 359 -15.77 10.54 15.17
CA GLU A 359 -16.23 10.44 16.56
C GLU A 359 -16.45 8.95 16.86
N PRO A 360 -15.65 8.36 17.76
CA PRO A 360 -15.79 6.94 18.03
C PRO A 360 -17.10 6.71 18.78
N CYS A 361 -18.02 5.96 18.17
CA CYS A 361 -18.98 5.20 18.97
C CYS A 361 -18.18 4.21 19.81
N ARG A 362 -17.84 4.60 21.05
CA ARG A 362 -17.21 3.76 22.06
C ARG A 362 -18.18 2.63 22.42
N GLU A 363 -17.97 1.44 21.89
CA GLU A 363 -18.35 0.24 22.62
C GLU A 363 -17.17 -0.17 23.49
N TYR A 364 -17.44 -0.26 24.80
CA TYR A 364 -16.60 -1.00 25.72
C TYR A 364 -16.53 -2.44 25.22
N LEU A 365 -15.32 -2.97 25.01
CA LEU A 365 -15.11 -4.41 25.17
C LEU A 365 -15.72 -4.76 26.53
N ASP A 366 -16.80 -5.54 26.51
CA ASP A 366 -17.62 -5.83 27.68
C ASP A 366 -16.71 -6.20 28.86
N GLY A 367 -16.97 -5.63 30.05
CA GLY A 367 -16.05 -5.59 31.20
C GLY A 367 -15.63 -6.95 31.77
N LYS A 368 -16.01 -8.05 31.13
CA LYS A 368 -15.58 -9.42 31.42
C LYS A 368 -14.22 -9.79 30.81
N HIS A 369 -13.64 -8.98 29.92
CA HIS A 369 -12.39 -9.31 29.20
C HIS A 369 -11.14 -8.58 29.73
N GLY A 370 -11.22 -7.99 30.93
CA GLY A 370 -10.12 -7.23 31.56
C GLY A 370 -8.90 -8.05 32.01
N ALA A 371 -8.83 -9.35 31.70
CA ALA A 371 -7.68 -10.19 31.99
C ALA A 371 -7.55 -11.28 30.90
N GLY A 372 -6.90 -10.94 29.79
CA GLY A 372 -6.66 -11.87 28.69
C GLY A 372 -7.68 -11.72 27.57
N TYR A 373 -7.18 -11.38 26.38
CA TYR A 373 -7.94 -11.42 25.14
C TYR A 373 -8.38 -12.87 24.90
N ILE A 374 -9.68 -13.14 24.97
CA ILE A 374 -10.27 -14.38 24.48
C ILE A 374 -11.23 -13.94 23.39
N TYR A 375 -10.84 -14.20 22.13
CA TYR A 375 -11.82 -14.22 21.05
C TYR A 375 -12.78 -15.37 21.35
N GLU A 376 -14.09 -15.15 21.25
CA GLU A 376 -14.97 -16.23 20.81
C GLU A 376 -14.49 -16.51 19.39
N THR A 377 -13.66 -17.55 19.20
CA THR A 377 -13.32 -18.01 17.86
C THR A 377 -14.63 -18.27 17.13
N ASP A 378 -14.73 -17.79 15.89
CA ASP A 378 -15.85 -18.02 14.97
C ASP A 378 -15.97 -19.52 14.57
N ASP A 379 -15.56 -20.45 15.43
CA ASP A 379 -15.64 -21.90 15.21
C ASP A 379 -17.11 -22.43 15.22
N ASP A 380 -18.09 -21.56 15.48
CA ASP A 380 -19.53 -21.89 15.49
C ASP A 380 -20.34 -21.28 14.31
N LEU A 381 -19.67 -20.79 13.25
CA LEU A 381 -20.31 -20.36 11.99
C LEU A 381 -20.39 -21.45 10.91
#